data_AF-A0A523HL07-F1
#
_entry.id   AF-A0A523HL07-F1
#
_cell.length_a   1.000
_cell.length_b   1.000
_cell.length_c   1.000
_cell.angle_alpha   90.00
_cell.angle_beta   90.00
_cell.angle_gamma   90.00
#
_symmetry.space_group_name_H-M   'P 1'
#
loop_
_entity.id
_entity.type
_entity.pdbx_description
1 polymer ?
#
loop_
_entity_poly.entity_id
_entity_poly.type
_entity_poly.pdbx_seq_one_letter_code
_entity_poly.pdbx_strand_id
1 'polypeptide(L)'
;MNTAEVGKSFVSWGTLVRPSIRGRIYRFVAGVIGLSATVLALLHPNWIIRLDTLDLAQASFGTIFGLVFLGLALVGHLINLNVIVNLAFKLNTGKYPLLIVGAMAAMALVADLLFFGTVWAAPLGIVVLMVLVYSTGHLGISHILAGILGTPGCEMRSIPHLVGILTGREVEEHFCPGSWTRMDERDEQRSAERQASSR
;
A
#
# COMPACT_ATOMS: atom_id res chain seq x y z
N MET A 1 12.89 5.94 5.09
CA MET A 1 13.21 4.78 5.94
C MET A 1 14.28 3.96 5.23
N ASN A 2 15.42 3.70 5.88
CA ASN A 2 16.47 2.88 5.28
C ASN A 2 16.02 1.41 5.27
N THR A 3 16.26 0.66 4.20
CA THR A 3 15.86 -0.76 4.13
C THR A 3 16.54 -1.64 5.17
N ALA A 4 17.69 -1.20 5.70
CA ALA A 4 18.35 -1.80 6.84
C ALA A 4 17.53 -1.74 8.15
N GLU A 5 16.56 -0.82 8.26
CA GLU A 5 15.65 -0.74 9.42
C GLU A 5 14.47 -1.73 9.28
N VAL A 6 14.03 -2.02 8.05
CA VAL A 6 12.93 -2.96 7.80
C VAL A 6 13.29 -4.38 8.25
N GLY A 7 14.55 -4.80 8.11
CA GLY A 7 15.01 -6.10 8.61
C GLY A 7 15.12 -6.19 10.13
N LYS A 8 15.30 -5.06 10.82
CA LYS A 8 15.54 -5.01 12.29
C LYS A 8 14.28 -4.89 13.12
N SER A 9 13.12 -4.66 12.51
CA SER A 9 11.84 -4.50 13.20
C SER A 9 10.92 -5.72 13.12
N PHE A 10 11.43 -6.87 12.63
CA PHE A 10 10.73 -8.14 12.79
C PHE A 10 10.93 -8.67 14.21
N VAL A 11 9.84 -9.12 14.82
CA VAL A 11 9.81 -9.67 16.18
C VAL A 11 9.15 -11.04 16.19
N SER A 12 9.43 -11.81 17.24
CA SER A 12 8.81 -13.12 17.46
C SER A 12 7.29 -13.01 17.53
N TRP A 13 6.60 -14.08 17.16
CA TRP A 13 5.15 -14.16 17.25
C TRP A 13 4.66 -13.93 18.69
N GLY A 14 3.55 -13.20 18.84
CA GLY A 14 2.96 -12.88 20.14
C GLY A 14 3.66 -11.75 20.89
N THR A 15 4.63 -11.06 20.27
CA THR A 15 5.30 -9.91 20.89
C THR A 15 4.42 -8.66 20.83
N LEU A 16 3.72 -8.44 19.72
CA LEU A 16 2.91 -7.26 19.50
C LEU A 16 1.48 -7.46 20.00
N VAL A 17 0.92 -6.39 20.57
CA VAL A 17 -0.46 -6.41 21.04
C VAL A 17 -1.42 -6.40 19.86
N ARG A 18 -2.46 -7.25 19.93
CA ARG A 18 -3.52 -7.27 18.92
C ARG A 18 -4.31 -5.97 18.95
N PRO A 19 -4.69 -5.44 17.77
CA PRO A 19 -5.39 -4.18 17.70
C PRO A 19 -6.78 -4.27 18.34
N SER A 20 -7.19 -3.15 18.95
CA SER A 20 -8.52 -2.99 19.52
C SER A 20 -9.61 -3.08 18.45
N ILE A 21 -10.88 -3.22 18.86
CA ILE A 21 -12.02 -3.19 17.92
C ILE A 21 -12.00 -1.93 17.05
N ARG A 22 -11.62 -0.78 17.62
CA ARG A 22 -11.48 0.48 16.87
C ARG A 22 -10.37 0.38 15.83
N GLY A 23 -9.19 -0.10 16.22
CA GLY A 23 -8.07 -0.33 15.30
C GLY A 23 -8.43 -1.30 14.16
N ARG A 24 -9.23 -2.33 14.44
CA ARG A 24 -9.74 -3.28 13.44
C ARG A 24 -10.70 -2.62 12.45
N ILE A 25 -11.63 -1.79 12.93
CA ILE A 25 -12.57 -1.05 12.09
C ILE A 25 -11.80 -0.08 11.17
N TYR A 26 -10.84 0.67 11.70
CA TYR A 26 -10.04 1.60 10.88
C TYR A 26 -9.28 0.87 9.77
N ARG A 27 -8.62 -0.24 10.09
CA ARG A 27 -7.94 -1.07 9.09
C ARG A 27 -8.94 -1.60 8.05
N PHE A 28 -10.08 -2.13 8.47
CA PHE A 28 -11.09 -2.64 7.54
C PHE A 28 -11.60 -1.54 6.58
N VAL A 29 -11.95 -0.36 7.09
CA VAL A 29 -12.41 0.77 6.27
C VAL A 29 -11.33 1.24 5.31
N ALA A 30 -10.09 1.40 5.76
CA ALA A 30 -8.96 1.74 4.89
C ALA A 30 -8.78 0.71 3.78
N GLY A 31 -8.95 -0.58 4.11
CA GLY A 31 -8.87 -1.67 3.16
C GLY A 31 -9.98 -1.66 2.11
N VAL A 32 -11.23 -1.39 2.52
CA VAL A 32 -12.36 -1.22 1.61
C VAL A 32 -12.13 -0.04 0.65
N ILE A 33 -11.64 1.09 1.16
CA ILE A 33 -11.32 2.26 0.32
C ILE A 33 -10.23 1.90 -0.71
N GLY A 34 -9.13 1.29 -0.27
CA GLY A 34 -8.03 0.89 -1.16
C GLY A 34 -8.45 -0.12 -2.21
N LEU A 35 -9.23 -1.14 -1.83
CA LEU A 35 -9.73 -2.15 -2.75
C LEU A 35 -10.75 -1.55 -3.73
N SER A 36 -11.62 -0.65 -3.27
CA SER A 36 -12.56 0.05 -4.15
C SER A 36 -11.83 0.91 -5.19
N ALA A 37 -10.77 1.61 -4.79
CA ALA A 37 -9.92 2.35 -5.72
C ALA A 37 -9.27 1.43 -6.76
N THR A 38 -8.82 0.24 -6.36
CA THR A 38 -8.27 -0.79 -7.25
C THR A 38 -9.32 -1.23 -8.28
N VAL A 39 -10.53 -1.55 -7.83
CA VAL A 39 -11.63 -1.99 -8.70
C VAL A 39 -12.00 -0.88 -9.68
N LEU A 40 -12.12 0.37 -9.21
CA LEU A 40 -12.41 1.51 -10.08
C LEU A 40 -11.31 1.73 -11.14
N ALA A 41 -10.04 1.60 -10.78
CA ALA A 41 -8.92 1.70 -11.71
C ALA A 41 -8.96 0.60 -12.79
N LEU A 42 -9.40 -0.61 -12.43
CA LEU A 42 -9.55 -1.73 -13.36
C LEU A 42 -10.80 -1.64 -14.25
N LEU A 43 -11.90 -1.08 -13.74
CA LEU A 43 -13.13 -0.88 -14.50
C LEU A 43 -13.05 0.33 -15.45
N HIS A 44 -12.25 1.33 -15.09
CA HIS A 44 -12.07 2.55 -15.87
C HIS A 44 -10.59 2.82 -16.20
N PRO A 45 -9.88 1.87 -16.84
CA PRO A 45 -8.44 1.97 -17.04
C PRO A 45 -8.07 3.13 -17.98
N ASN A 46 -8.96 3.52 -18.90
CA ASN A 46 -8.74 4.63 -19.83
C ASN A 46 -8.52 5.98 -19.12
N TRP A 47 -9.03 6.16 -17.90
CA TRP A 47 -8.79 7.38 -17.10
C TRP A 47 -7.32 7.53 -16.68
N ILE A 48 -6.55 6.43 -16.72
CA ILE A 48 -5.12 6.38 -16.36
C ILE A 48 -4.26 6.09 -17.60
N ILE A 49 -4.73 5.22 -18.49
CA ILE A 49 -3.97 4.79 -19.67
C ILE A 49 -3.93 5.89 -20.75
N ARG A 50 -5.01 6.66 -20.93
CA ARG A 50 -5.17 7.57 -22.06
C ARG A 50 -5.31 9.05 -21.67
N LEU A 51 -4.43 9.53 -20.79
CA LEU A 51 -4.40 10.96 -20.48
C LEU A 51 -4.02 11.84 -21.67
N ASP A 52 -3.42 11.30 -22.74
CA ASP A 52 -3.22 11.99 -24.02
C ASP A 52 -4.52 12.55 -24.61
N THR A 53 -5.66 11.89 -24.33
CA THR A 53 -6.95 12.24 -24.90
C THR A 53 -7.71 13.30 -24.11
N LEU A 54 -7.20 13.71 -22.95
CA LEU A 54 -7.84 14.71 -22.10
C LEU A 54 -7.56 16.12 -22.63
N ASP A 55 -8.61 16.80 -23.07
CA ASP A 55 -8.55 18.24 -23.34
C ASP A 55 -8.61 19.03 -22.02
N LEU A 56 -7.44 19.41 -21.51
CA LEU A 56 -7.30 20.17 -20.27
C LEU A 56 -7.97 21.56 -20.34
N ALA A 57 -8.15 22.14 -21.53
CA ALA A 57 -8.83 23.43 -21.68
C ALA A 57 -10.34 23.32 -21.41
N GLN A 58 -10.92 22.14 -21.61
CA GLN A 58 -12.33 21.85 -21.37
C GLN A 58 -12.57 20.98 -20.12
N ALA A 59 -11.50 20.66 -19.39
CA ALA A 59 -11.59 19.82 -18.21
C ALA A 59 -12.42 20.49 -17.10
N SER A 60 -13.40 19.77 -16.57
CA SER A 60 -14.15 20.23 -15.40
C SER A 60 -13.25 20.33 -14.18
N PHE A 61 -13.63 21.17 -13.20
CA PHE A 61 -12.93 21.27 -11.92
C PHE A 61 -12.73 19.89 -11.25
N GLY A 62 -13.74 19.01 -11.33
CA GLY A 62 -13.65 17.65 -10.79
C GLY A 62 -12.60 16.80 -11.50
N THR A 63 -12.41 16.98 -12.81
CA THR A 63 -11.36 16.27 -13.57
C THR A 63 -9.98 16.72 -13.12
N ILE A 64 -9.74 18.04 -13.06
CA ILE A 64 -8.47 18.61 -12.61
C ILE A 64 -8.15 18.14 -11.18
N PHE A 65 -9.12 18.21 -10.28
CA PHE A 65 -8.99 17.74 -8.91
C PHE A 65 -8.66 16.24 -8.86
N GLY A 66 -9.33 15.42 -9.68
CA GLY A 66 -9.04 13.99 -9.82
C GLY A 66 -7.62 13.71 -10.30
N LEU A 67 -7.11 14.48 -11.27
CA LEU A 67 -5.73 14.37 -11.77
C LEU A 67 -4.70 14.72 -10.70
N VAL A 68 -4.94 15.78 -9.93
CA VAL A 68 -4.06 16.15 -8.80
C VAL A 68 -4.04 15.03 -7.77
N PHE A 69 -5.21 14.48 -7.41
CA PHE A 69 -5.29 13.38 -6.45
C PHE A 69 -4.60 12.12 -6.96
N LEU A 70 -4.78 11.77 -8.24
CA LEU A 70 -4.08 10.67 -8.89
C LEU A 70 -2.57 10.85 -8.84
N GLY A 71 -2.07 12.06 -9.14
CA GLY A 71 -0.65 12.39 -9.06
C GLY A 71 -0.09 12.24 -7.65
N LEU A 72 -0.78 12.78 -6.65
CA LEU A 72 -0.41 12.65 -5.24
C LEU A 72 -0.41 11.18 -4.78
N ALA A 73 -1.43 10.42 -5.16
CA ALA A 73 -1.53 9.00 -4.86
C ALA A 73 -0.36 8.22 -5.49
N LEU A 74 -0.06 8.47 -6.77
CA LEU A 74 1.06 7.83 -7.47
C LEU A 74 2.40 8.13 -6.78
N VAL A 75 2.67 9.39 -6.43
CA VAL A 75 3.89 9.77 -5.69
C VAL A 75 3.96 9.04 -4.34
N GLY A 76 2.85 9.03 -3.59
CA GLY A 76 2.74 8.29 -2.34
C GLY A 76 3.05 6.80 -2.50
N HIS A 77 2.52 6.16 -3.55
CA HIS A 77 2.77 4.77 -3.85
C HIS A 77 4.21 4.50 -4.28
N LEU A 78 4.82 5.37 -5.08
CA LEU A 78 6.22 5.24 -5.50
C LEU A 78 7.18 5.37 -4.32
N ILE A 79 6.96 6.34 -3.43
CA ILE A 79 7.77 6.51 -2.22
C ILE A 79 7.69 5.26 -1.32
N ASN A 80 6.50 4.69 -1.18
CA ASN A 80 6.26 3.53 -0.33
C ASN A 80 6.49 2.18 -1.02
N LEU A 81 6.75 2.15 -2.34
CA LEU A 81 6.82 0.92 -3.13
C LEU A 81 7.84 -0.07 -2.57
N ASN A 82 9.03 0.43 -2.21
CA ASN A 82 10.08 -0.39 -1.63
C ASN A 82 9.64 -1.00 -0.29
N VAL A 83 8.92 -0.24 0.53
CA VAL A 83 8.40 -0.74 1.82
C VAL A 83 7.33 -1.81 1.55
N ILE A 84 6.39 -1.54 0.65
CA ILE A 84 5.31 -2.47 0.27
C ILE A 84 5.91 -3.83 -0.15
N VAL A 85 6.83 -3.81 -1.12
CA VAL A 85 7.40 -5.04 -1.70
C VAL A 85 8.28 -5.78 -0.68
N ASN A 86 9.20 -5.06 -0.02
CA ASN A 86 10.12 -5.70 0.92
C ASN A 86 9.39 -6.27 2.13
N LEU A 87 8.39 -5.57 2.65
CA LEU A 87 7.66 -6.02 3.84
C LEU A 87 6.71 -7.19 3.54
N ALA A 88 6.03 -7.15 2.39
CA ALA A 88 5.14 -8.22 1.96
C ALA A 88 5.90 -9.55 1.81
N PHE A 89 7.07 -9.53 1.18
CA PHE A 89 7.83 -10.72 0.83
C PHE A 89 9.03 -11.03 1.75
N LYS A 90 9.21 -10.27 2.84
CA LYS A 90 10.41 -10.33 3.70
C LYS A 90 11.73 -10.22 2.92
N LEU A 91 11.74 -9.40 1.88
CA LEU A 91 12.94 -9.17 1.07
C LEU A 91 13.72 -7.96 1.59
N ASN A 92 15.04 -7.98 1.44
CA ASN A 92 15.88 -6.80 1.66
C ASN A 92 16.45 -6.32 0.32
N THR A 93 15.56 -6.00 -0.62
CA THR A 93 15.95 -5.58 -1.98
C THR A 93 16.26 -4.08 -2.05
N GLY A 94 16.45 -3.38 -0.94
CA GLY A 94 16.84 -1.97 -0.98
C GLY A 94 15.84 -1.12 -1.80
N LYS A 95 16.39 -0.38 -2.77
CA LYS A 95 15.63 0.45 -3.72
C LYS A 95 15.33 -0.25 -5.05
N TYR A 96 15.63 -1.54 -5.20
CA TYR A 96 15.46 -2.26 -6.47
C TYR A 96 14.03 -2.21 -7.01
N PRO A 97 12.95 -2.38 -6.21
CA PRO A 97 11.58 -2.29 -6.74
C PRO A 97 11.30 -0.93 -7.41
N LEU A 98 11.72 0.16 -6.76
CA LEU A 98 11.60 1.50 -7.34
C LEU A 98 12.48 1.68 -8.59
N LEU A 99 13.69 1.13 -8.61
CA LEU A 99 14.56 1.19 -9.80
C LEU A 99 13.97 0.41 -10.98
N ILE A 100 13.39 -0.77 -10.74
CA ILE A 100 12.76 -1.59 -11.77
C ILE A 100 11.54 -0.85 -12.35
N VAL A 101 10.66 -0.35 -11.48
CA VAL A 101 9.49 0.44 -11.93
C VAL A 101 9.92 1.72 -12.63
N GLY A 102 10.96 2.40 -12.14
CA GLY A 102 11.51 3.59 -12.76
C GLY A 102 12.09 3.31 -14.15
N ALA A 103 12.81 2.20 -14.32
CA ALA A 103 13.33 1.76 -15.61
C ALA A 103 12.19 1.39 -16.58
N MET A 104 11.16 0.69 -16.11
CA MET A 104 9.96 0.40 -16.91
C MET A 104 9.24 1.67 -17.35
N ALA A 105 9.05 2.63 -16.43
CA ALA A 105 8.43 3.91 -16.74
C ALA A 105 9.27 4.73 -17.73
N ALA A 106 10.60 4.74 -17.61
CA ALA A 106 11.48 5.42 -18.55
C ALA A 106 11.41 4.79 -19.95
N MET A 107 11.43 3.46 -20.06
CA MET A 107 11.26 2.76 -21.35
C MET A 107 9.88 3.03 -21.95
N ALA A 108 8.83 3.04 -21.13
CA ALA A 108 7.47 3.35 -21.55
C ALA A 108 7.33 4.80 -22.04
N LEU A 109 7.94 5.77 -21.35
CA LEU A 109 7.99 7.16 -21.78
C LEU A 109 8.73 7.33 -23.13
N VAL A 110 9.85 6.61 -23.32
CA VAL A 110 10.56 6.61 -24.61
C VAL A 110 9.65 6.05 -25.71
N ALA A 111 8.91 4.98 -25.45
CA ALA A 111 7.94 4.43 -26.39
C ALA A 111 6.81 5.44 -26.70
N ASP A 112 6.27 6.12 -25.69
CA ASP A 112 5.24 7.15 -25.87
C ASP A 112 5.71 8.26 -26.80
N LEU A 113 6.93 8.77 -26.57
CA LEU A 113 7.52 9.82 -27.39
C LEU A 113 7.80 9.38 -28.83
N LEU A 114 8.32 8.16 -29.02
CA LEU A 114 8.67 7.64 -30.34
C LEU A 114 7.46 7.27 -31.21
N PHE A 115 6.42 6.69 -30.61
CA PHE A 115 5.28 6.13 -31.36
C PHE A 115 4.05 7.03 -31.35
N PHE A 116 3.84 7.84 -30.32
CA PHE A 116 2.65 8.67 -30.16
C PHE A 116 2.95 10.17 -30.15
N GLY A 117 4.22 10.57 -29.98
CA GLY A 117 4.63 11.98 -29.95
C GLY A 117 4.14 12.73 -28.71
N THR A 118 3.73 12.03 -27.65
CA THR A 118 3.27 12.61 -26.38
C THR A 118 4.09 12.05 -25.21
N VAL A 119 4.10 12.75 -24.08
CA VAL A 119 4.78 12.30 -22.84
C VAL A 119 3.93 11.33 -22.01
N TRP A 120 2.68 11.09 -22.43
CA TRP A 120 1.75 10.23 -21.72
C TRP A 120 0.79 9.58 -22.70
N ALA A 121 1.08 8.34 -23.09
CA ALA A 121 0.21 7.51 -23.90
C ALA A 121 0.03 6.14 -23.22
N ALA A 122 -0.46 5.17 -23.99
CA ALA A 122 -0.83 3.87 -23.45
C ALA A 122 0.34 3.14 -22.73
N PRO A 123 1.56 3.04 -23.29
CA PRO A 123 2.68 2.43 -22.58
C PRO A 123 2.93 2.98 -21.16
N LEU A 124 3.12 4.30 -20.98
CA LEU A 124 3.38 4.85 -19.65
C LEU A 124 2.15 4.71 -18.74
N GLY A 125 0.97 4.96 -19.28
CA GLY A 125 -0.29 4.82 -18.56
C GLY A 125 -0.54 3.39 -18.05
N ILE A 126 -0.12 2.36 -18.79
CA ILE A 126 -0.16 0.96 -18.34
C ILE A 126 0.79 0.73 -17.16
N VAL A 127 2.02 1.24 -17.21
CA VAL A 127 2.98 1.12 -16.10
C VAL A 127 2.41 1.79 -14.84
N VAL A 128 1.85 2.99 -14.97
CA VAL A 128 1.22 3.71 -13.86
C VAL A 128 0.03 2.93 -13.30
N LEU A 129 -0.85 2.41 -14.18
CA LEU A 129 -1.98 1.58 -13.77
C LEU A 129 -1.51 0.34 -13.00
N MET A 130 -0.48 -0.35 -13.49
CA MET A 130 0.09 -1.53 -12.82
C MET A 130 0.61 -1.19 -11.42
N VAL A 131 1.33 -0.08 -11.27
CA VAL A 131 1.83 0.39 -9.96
C VAL A 131 0.67 0.65 -9.01
N LEU A 132 -0.35 1.40 -9.47
CA LEU A 132 -1.51 1.74 -8.67
C LEU A 132 -2.32 0.51 -8.28
N VAL A 133 -2.63 -0.38 -9.22
CA VAL A 133 -3.39 -1.61 -8.97
C VAL A 133 -2.62 -2.52 -8.02
N TYR A 134 -1.32 -2.69 -8.22
CA TYR A 134 -0.49 -3.50 -7.33
C TYR A 134 -0.47 -2.90 -5.92
N SER A 135 -0.16 -1.61 -5.78
CA SER A 135 -0.01 -0.98 -4.47
C SER A 135 -1.35 -0.93 -3.74
N THR A 136 -2.39 -0.35 -4.35
CA THR A 136 -3.71 -0.19 -3.73
C THR A 136 -4.42 -1.51 -3.52
N GLY A 137 -4.29 -2.47 -4.44
CA GLY A 137 -4.90 -3.78 -4.33
C GLY A 137 -4.26 -4.60 -3.21
N HIS A 138 -2.93 -4.66 -3.19
CA HIS A 138 -2.19 -5.37 -2.15
C HIS A 138 -2.46 -4.75 -0.77
N LEU A 139 -2.34 -3.43 -0.64
CA LEU A 139 -2.65 -2.70 0.61
C LEU A 139 -4.11 -2.90 1.02
N GLY A 140 -5.05 -2.78 0.08
CA GLY A 140 -6.49 -2.91 0.31
C GLY A 140 -6.85 -4.26 0.90
N ILE A 141 -6.42 -5.34 0.23
CA ILE A 141 -6.63 -6.72 0.71
C ILE A 141 -5.97 -6.92 2.08
N SER A 142 -4.74 -6.47 2.24
CA SER A 142 -3.99 -6.60 3.49
C SER A 142 -4.68 -5.90 4.67
N HIS A 143 -5.21 -4.70 4.45
CA HIS A 143 -5.94 -3.95 5.47
C HIS A 143 -7.29 -4.60 5.84
N ILE A 144 -8.03 -5.11 4.86
CA ILE A 144 -9.27 -5.87 5.11
C ILE A 144 -8.96 -7.09 5.97
N LEU A 145 -7.97 -7.90 5.58
CA LEU A 145 -7.55 -9.07 6.34
C LEU A 145 -7.05 -8.69 7.73
N ALA A 146 -6.28 -7.61 7.87
CA ALA A 146 -5.81 -7.13 9.16
C ALA A 146 -6.97 -6.74 10.10
N GLY A 147 -8.00 -6.08 9.56
CA GLY A 147 -9.23 -5.76 10.31
C GLY A 147 -10.01 -6.99 10.73
N ILE A 148 -10.19 -7.96 9.83
CA ILE A 148 -10.92 -9.21 10.10
C ILE A 148 -10.18 -10.07 11.12
N LEU A 149 -8.88 -10.31 10.91
CA LEU A 149 -8.08 -11.22 11.75
C LEU A 149 -7.59 -10.57 13.05
N GLY A 150 -7.61 -9.23 13.13
CA GLY A 150 -6.92 -8.51 14.20
C GLY A 150 -5.42 -8.78 14.16
N THR A 151 -4.83 -8.65 12.97
CA THR A 151 -3.38 -8.89 12.78
C THR A 151 -2.59 -7.86 13.59
N PRO A 152 -1.69 -8.30 14.48
CA PRO A 152 -0.87 -7.39 15.27
C PRO A 152 0.23 -6.73 14.41
N GLY A 153 0.57 -5.48 14.75
CA GLY A 153 1.51 -4.67 13.99
C GLY A 153 1.02 -4.31 12.58
N CYS A 154 1.91 -4.45 11.59
CA CYS A 154 1.69 -4.00 10.22
C CYS A 154 0.69 -4.86 9.43
N GLU A 155 -0.29 -4.19 8.85
CA GLU A 155 -1.33 -4.76 8.00
C GLU A 155 -0.79 -5.60 6.84
N MET A 156 0.39 -5.28 6.29
CA MET A 156 1.03 -6.03 5.20
C MET A 156 1.43 -7.44 5.62
N ARG A 157 1.53 -7.71 6.92
CA ARG A 157 1.79 -9.03 7.47
C ARG A 157 0.52 -9.86 7.64
N SER A 158 -0.66 -9.32 7.34
CA SER A 158 -1.93 -10.04 7.48
C SER A 158 -2.05 -11.26 6.57
N ILE A 159 -1.49 -11.21 5.34
CA ILE A 159 -1.48 -12.36 4.43
C ILE A 159 -0.58 -13.47 5.01
N PRO A 160 0.70 -13.22 5.37
CA PRO A 160 1.52 -14.18 6.10
C PRO A 160 0.89 -14.68 7.40
N HIS A 161 0.23 -13.81 8.16
CA HIS A 161 -0.45 -14.16 9.41
C HIS A 161 -1.63 -15.10 9.15
N LEU A 162 -2.43 -14.87 8.10
CA LEU A 162 -3.49 -15.78 7.66
C LEU A 162 -2.91 -17.14 7.27
N VAL A 163 -1.83 -17.16 6.49
CA VAL A 163 -1.13 -18.41 6.13
C VAL A 163 -0.60 -19.12 7.38
N GLY A 164 -0.07 -18.38 8.35
CA GLY A 164 0.37 -18.92 9.66
C GLY A 164 -0.77 -19.60 10.42
N ILE A 165 -1.93 -18.95 10.52
CA ILE A 165 -3.14 -19.52 11.13
C ILE A 165 -3.57 -20.79 10.41
N LEU A 166 -3.61 -20.77 9.07
CA LEU A 166 -4.04 -21.93 8.26
C LEU A 166 -3.05 -23.11 8.33
N THR A 167 -1.76 -22.83 8.47
CA THR A 167 -0.70 -23.86 8.50
C THR A 167 -0.27 -24.27 9.91
N GLY A 168 -0.83 -23.65 10.95
CA GLY A 168 -0.42 -23.85 12.34
C GLY A 168 1.03 -23.43 12.61
N ARG A 169 1.58 -22.50 11.82
CA ARG A 169 2.97 -22.02 11.95
C ARG A 169 2.98 -20.64 12.59
N GLU A 170 3.90 -20.45 13.51
CA GLU A 170 4.21 -19.12 14.04
C GLU A 170 4.89 -18.28 12.96
N VAL A 171 4.43 -17.04 12.81
CA VAL A 171 4.90 -16.11 11.79
C VAL A 171 5.35 -14.85 12.46
N GLU A 172 6.58 -14.42 12.14
CA GLU A 172 7.15 -13.17 12.67
C GLU A 172 6.25 -11.96 12.38
N GLU A 173 6.16 -11.10 13.39
CA GLU A 173 5.41 -9.85 13.40
C GLU A 173 6.34 -8.69 13.06
N HIS A 174 5.76 -7.53 12.72
CA HIS A 174 6.54 -6.36 12.30
C HIS A 174 5.85 -5.06 12.72
N PHE A 175 6.61 -4.11 13.27
CA PHE A 175 6.08 -2.80 13.63
C PHE A 175 5.67 -1.99 12.40
N CYS A 176 4.49 -1.39 12.40
CA CYS A 176 4.08 -0.48 11.33
C CYS A 176 5.06 0.70 11.21
N PRO A 177 5.41 1.14 10.00
CA PRO A 177 6.02 2.45 9.81
C PRO A 177 4.96 3.57 9.83
N GLY A 178 5.33 4.75 10.34
CA GLY A 178 4.56 5.99 10.17
C GLY A 178 3.43 6.20 11.18
N SER A 179 2.27 6.67 10.70
CA SER A 179 1.15 7.10 11.56
C SER A 179 0.41 5.95 12.24
N TRP A 180 0.50 4.74 11.67
CA TRP A 180 -0.10 3.53 12.23
C TRP A 180 0.56 3.09 13.54
N THR A 181 1.87 3.32 13.70
CA THR A 181 2.62 3.01 14.92
C THR A 181 2.00 3.67 16.14
N ARG A 182 1.63 4.96 16.02
CA ARG A 182 1.00 5.71 17.11
C ARG A 182 -0.36 5.13 17.51
N MET A 183 -1.06 4.46 16.60
CA MET A 183 -2.33 3.81 16.92
C MET A 183 -2.10 2.53 17.69
N ASP A 184 -1.13 1.72 17.26
CA ASP A 184 -0.75 0.49 17.93
C ASP A 184 -0.18 0.76 19.33
N GLU A 185 0.70 1.76 19.48
CA GLU A 185 1.24 2.22 20.78
C GLU A 185 0.12 2.63 21.76
N ARG A 186 -0.93 3.30 21.27
CA ARG A 186 -2.09 3.67 22.11
C ARG A 186 -2.91 2.46 22.52
N ASP A 187 -3.03 1.45 21.67
CA ASP A 187 -3.73 0.22 21.99
C ASP A 187 -2.92 -0.63 23.00
N GLU A 188 -1.58 -0.61 22.90
CA GLU A 188 -0.67 -1.18 23.88
C GLU A 188 -0.81 -0.52 25.25
N GLN A 189 -0.74 0.81 25.32
CA GLN A 189 -0.90 1.57 26.57
C GLN A 189 -2.23 1.28 27.25
N ARG A 190 -3.35 1.30 26.50
CA ARG A 190 -4.69 0.99 27.05
C ARG A 190 -4.80 -0.45 27.55
N SER A 191 -4.10 -1.38 26.91
CA SER A 191 -4.08 -2.78 27.33
C SER A 191 -3.31 -2.95 28.64
N ALA A 192 -2.18 -2.27 28.79
CA ALA A 192 -1.40 -2.25 30.02
C ALA A 192 -2.18 -1.62 31.20
N GLU A 193 -2.87 -0.49 30.98
CA GLU A 193 -3.71 0.17 31.99
C GLU A 193 -4.83 -0.76 32.50
N ARG A 194 -5.49 -1.49 31.59
CA ARG A 194 -6.55 -2.45 31.96
C ARG A 194 -6.03 -3.61 32.80
N GLN A 195 -4.83 -4.11 32.49
CA GLN A 195 -4.21 -5.18 33.28
C GLN A 195 -3.83 -4.68 34.68
N ALA A 196 -3.30 -3.45 34.80
CA ALA A 196 -2.97 -2.84 36.08
C ALA A 196 -4.21 -2.63 36.96
N SER A 197 -5.33 -2.18 36.38
CA SER A 197 -6.59 -1.96 37.12
C SER A 197 -7.29 -3.26 37.55
N SER A 198 -6.90 -4.41 37.00
CA SER A 198 -7.50 -5.72 37.32
C SER A 198 -6.79 -6.49 38.42
N ARG A 199 -5.70 -5.95 38.97
CA ARG A 199 -4.92 -6.49 40.09
C ARG A 199 -5.26 -5.74 41.36
#